data_AF-A0A7X6PTI1-F1
#
_entry.id   AF-A0A7X6PTI1-F1
#
_cell.length_a   1.000
_cell.length_b   1.000
_cell.length_c   1.000
_cell.angle_alpha   90.00
_cell.angle_beta   90.00
_cell.angle_gamma   90.00
#
_symmetry.space_group_name_H-M   'P 1'
#
loop_
_entity.id
_entity.type
_entity.pdbx_description
1 polymer ?
#
loop_
_entity_poly.entity_id
_entity_poly.type
_entity_poly.pdbx_seq_one_letter_code
_entity_poly.pdbx_strand_id
1 'polypeptide(L)'
;MDDKASAIKSNEVKRNRIVGITAAAISAVLYGMTPAVAKMAYSGGSNSIMMTFTRSLFGLPVLYILARRKGISLALYRKEAIAVLPISLFGSFGTAFLLYSSFAFINVGTATVLHFIFP
;
A
#
# COMPACT_ATOMS: atom_id res chain seq x y z
N MET A 1 -8.27 31.22 -32.45
CA MET A 1 -8.11 29.76 -32.32
C MET A 1 -7.81 29.34 -30.88
N ASP A 2 -7.55 30.30 -29.99
CA ASP A 2 -7.03 30.11 -28.64
C ASP A 2 -8.10 29.69 -27.62
N ASP A 3 -9.37 30.04 -27.87
CA ASP A 3 -10.49 29.80 -26.95
C ASP A 3 -10.88 28.31 -26.88
N LYS A 4 -10.81 27.59 -28.01
CA LYS A 4 -11.07 26.15 -28.06
C LYS A 4 -9.98 25.34 -27.35
N ALA A 5 -8.72 25.77 -27.45
CA ALA A 5 -7.60 25.11 -26.78
C ALA A 5 -7.67 25.28 -25.25
N SER A 6 -8.09 26.45 -24.78
CA SER A 6 -8.34 26.73 -23.36
C SER A 6 -9.46 25.87 -22.78
N ALA A 7 -10.59 25.76 -23.50
CA ALA A 7 -11.73 24.93 -23.08
C ALA A 7 -11.40 23.43 -23.03
N ILE A 8 -10.60 22.91 -23.97
CA ILE A 8 -10.14 21.52 -23.98
C ILE A 8 -9.25 21.25 -22.76
N LYS A 9 -8.29 22.14 -22.48
CA LYS A 9 -7.37 22.01 -21.34
C LYS A 9 -8.11 22.05 -20.00
N SER A 10 -9.11 22.91 -19.87
CA SER A 10 -9.99 22.98 -18.69
C SER A 10 -10.76 21.67 -18.45
N ASN A 11 -11.34 21.09 -19.52
CA ASN A 11 -12.06 19.82 -19.44
C ASN A 11 -11.14 18.64 -19.09
N GLU A 12 -9.90 18.62 -19.59
CA GLU A 12 -8.92 17.58 -19.22
C GLU A 12 -8.54 17.65 -17.74
N VAL A 13 -8.29 18.85 -17.21
CA VAL A 13 -7.95 19.04 -15.79
C VAL A 13 -9.11 18.61 -14.90
N LYS A 14 -10.34 18.97 -15.25
CA LYS A 14 -11.54 18.56 -14.51
C LYS A 14 -11.71 17.04 -14.53
N ARG A 15 -11.50 16.39 -15.68
CA ARG A 15 -11.55 14.93 -15.83
C ARG A 15 -10.49 14.23 -14.98
N ASN A 16 -9.24 14.70 -15.03
CA ASN A 16 -8.14 14.14 -14.25
C ASN A 16 -8.36 14.28 -12.74
N ARG A 17 -8.96 15.40 -12.30
CA ARG A 17 -9.35 15.58 -10.89
C ARG A 17 -10.41 14.56 -10.46
N ILE A 18 -11.44 14.33 -11.27
CA ILE A 18 -12.48 13.33 -10.96
C ILE A 18 -11.86 11.94 -10.89
N VAL A 19 -11.03 11.56 -11.86
CA VAL A 19 -10.33 10.26 -11.86
C VAL A 19 -9.47 10.11 -10.59
N GLY A 20 -8.73 11.15 -10.20
CA GLY A 20 -7.93 11.15 -8.98
C GLY A 20 -8.76 10.97 -7.71
N ILE A 21 -9.88 11.70 -7.58
CA ILE A 21 -10.79 11.58 -6.44
C ILE A 21 -11.39 10.18 -6.37
N THR A 22 -11.90 9.65 -7.49
CA THR A 22 -12.49 8.32 -7.54
C THR A 22 -11.45 7.24 -7.23
N ALA A 23 -10.24 7.35 -7.76
CA ALA A 23 -9.15 6.41 -7.46
C ALA A 23 -8.76 6.44 -5.98
N ALA A 24 -8.69 7.62 -5.36
CA ALA A 24 -8.42 7.77 -3.94
C ALA A 24 -9.55 7.17 -3.08
N ALA A 25 -10.82 7.42 -3.43
CA ALA A 25 -11.97 6.86 -2.74
C ALA A 25 -11.99 5.33 -2.79
N ILE A 26 -11.76 4.74 -3.98
CA ILE A 26 -11.68 3.28 -4.16
C ILE A 26 -10.53 2.71 -3.32
N SER A 27 -9.36 3.37 -3.35
CA SER A 27 -8.19 2.93 -2.58
C SER A 27 -8.45 2.96 -1.07
N ALA A 28 -9.14 3.99 -0.57
CA ALA A 28 -9.48 4.11 0.85
C ALA A 28 -10.42 2.98 1.31
N VAL A 29 -11.44 2.65 0.50
CA VAL A 29 -12.36 1.54 0.79
C VAL A 29 -11.63 0.20 0.80
N LEU A 30 -10.80 -0.07 -0.22
CA LEU A 30 -10.00 -1.30 -0.30
C LEU A 30 -9.02 -1.42 0.88
N TYR A 31 -8.38 -0.31 1.25
CA TYR A 31 -7.46 -0.28 2.40
C TYR A 31 -8.20 -0.56 3.71
N GLY A 32 -9.35 0.07 3.94
CA GLY A 32 -10.17 -0.13 5.14
C GLY A 32 -10.71 -1.56 5.31
N MET A 33 -10.98 -2.27 4.21
CA MET A 33 -11.43 -3.67 4.27
C MET A 33 -10.30 -4.67 4.53
N THR A 34 -9.06 -4.33 4.19
CA THR A 34 -7.89 -5.22 4.30
C THR A 34 -7.73 -5.88 5.67
N PRO A 35 -7.79 -5.15 6.81
CA PRO A 35 -7.53 -5.76 8.11
C PRO A 35 -8.71 -6.66 8.57
N ALA A 36 -9.94 -6.41 8.10
CA ALA A 36 -11.08 -7.31 8.33
C ALA A 36 -10.90 -8.65 7.60
N VAL A 37 -10.47 -8.60 6.33
CA VAL A 37 -10.11 -9.81 5.56
C VAL A 37 -8.94 -10.56 6.21
N ALA A 38 -7.94 -9.85 6.73
CA ALA A 38 -6.82 -10.46 7.40
C ALA A 38 -7.25 -11.26 8.65
N LYS A 39 -8.17 -10.73 9.45
CA LYS A 39 -8.70 -11.44 10.62
C LYS A 39 -9.54 -12.66 10.25
N MET A 40 -10.32 -12.59 9.16
CA MET A 40 -11.04 -13.76 8.64
C MET A 40 -10.07 -14.86 8.16
N ALA A 41 -8.94 -14.50 7.57
CA ALA A 41 -7.92 -15.48 7.20
C ALA A 41 -7.34 -16.21 8.42
N TYR A 42 -7.28 -15.56 9.59
CA TYR A 42 -6.79 -16.20 10.82
C TYR A 42 -7.72 -17.32 11.30
N SER A 43 -9.04 -17.16 11.14
CA SER A 43 -9.98 -18.26 11.45
C SER A 43 -9.84 -19.44 10.48
N GLY A 44 -9.30 -19.21 9.28
CA GLY A 44 -8.94 -20.26 8.33
C GLY A 44 -7.57 -20.92 8.58
N GLY A 45 -6.89 -20.60 9.69
CA GLY A 45 -5.58 -21.16 10.05
C GLY A 45 -4.37 -20.33 9.61
N SER A 46 -4.56 -19.13 9.05
CA SER A 46 -3.46 -18.20 8.77
C SER A 46 -2.93 -17.57 10.06
N ASN A 47 -1.67 -17.14 10.04
CA ASN A 47 -1.04 -16.41 11.14
C ASN A 47 -0.48 -15.05 10.65
N SER A 48 -0.02 -14.23 11.59
CA SER A 48 0.49 -12.87 11.33
C SER A 48 1.69 -12.84 10.40
N ILE A 49 2.58 -13.83 10.51
CA ILE A 49 3.78 -13.94 9.67
C ILE A 49 3.38 -14.26 8.23
N MET A 50 2.51 -15.25 8.05
CA MET A 50 2.04 -15.67 6.74
C MET A 50 1.29 -14.52 6.04
N MET A 51 0.43 -13.80 6.75
CA MET A 51 -0.27 -12.63 6.22
C MET A 51 0.71 -11.53 5.76
N THR A 52 1.70 -11.21 6.60
CA THR A 52 2.72 -10.19 6.29
C THR A 52 3.57 -10.60 5.09
N PHE A 53 3.95 -11.87 5.01
CA PHE A 53 4.74 -12.42 3.93
C PHE A 53 3.96 -12.44 2.61
N THR A 54 2.74 -12.96 2.62
CA THR A 54 1.85 -13.03 1.45
C THR A 54 1.54 -11.64 0.89
N ARG A 55 1.29 -10.64 1.75
CA ARG A 55 1.13 -9.24 1.34
C ARG A 55 2.34 -8.72 0.55
N SER A 56 3.54 -8.96 1.08
CA SER A 56 4.79 -8.51 0.45
C SER A 56 5.08 -9.28 -0.84
N LEU A 57 4.84 -10.59 -0.84
CA LEU A 57 5.07 -11.47 -1.98
C LEU A 57 4.20 -11.10 -3.18
N PHE A 58 2.91 -10.83 -2.98
CA PHE A 58 2.03 -10.42 -4.08
C PHE A 58 2.30 -8.99 -4.58
N GLY A 59 2.88 -8.13 -3.74
CA GLY A 59 3.32 -6.79 -4.16
C GLY A 59 4.52 -6.82 -5.12
N LEU A 60 5.43 -7.79 -4.95
CA LEU A 60 6.68 -7.87 -5.72
C LEU A 60 6.46 -8.02 -7.24
N PRO A 61 5.60 -8.93 -7.76
CA PRO A 61 5.33 -9.03 -9.19
C PRO A 61 4.81 -7.72 -9.78
N VAL A 62 3.89 -7.05 -9.07
CA VAL A 62 3.30 -5.79 -9.52
C VAL A 62 4.35 -4.68 -9.60
N LEU A 63 5.16 -4.53 -8.55
CA LEU A 63 6.29 -3.59 -8.50
C LEU A 63 7.32 -3.89 -9.60
N TYR A 64 7.66 -5.15 -9.80
CA TYR A 64 8.61 -5.59 -10.81
C TYR A 64 8.14 -5.26 -12.23
N ILE A 65 6.88 -5.58 -12.55
CA ILE A 65 6.28 -5.24 -13.86
C ILE A 65 6.28 -3.72 -14.07
N LEU A 66 5.93 -2.95 -13.04
CA LEU A 66 5.90 -1.49 -13.12
C LEU A 66 7.30 -0.90 -13.34
N ALA A 67 8.30 -1.39 -12.62
CA ALA A 67 9.70 -0.98 -12.78
C ALA A 67 10.21 -1.28 -14.19
N ARG A 68 9.90 -2.48 -14.71
CA ARG A 68 10.25 -2.90 -16.07
C ARG A 68 9.60 -2.00 -17.13
N ARG A 69 8.31 -1.68 -16.99
CA ARG A 69 7.59 -0.80 -17.92
C ARG A 69 8.12 0.63 -17.94
N LYS A 70 8.65 1.11 -16.81
CA LYS A 70 9.28 2.43 -16.70
C LYS A 70 10.77 2.45 -17.06
N GLY A 71 11.37 1.30 -17.36
CA GLY A 71 12.81 1.20 -17.65
C GLY A 71 13.71 1.55 -16.46
N ILE A 72 13.19 1.42 -15.23
CA ILE A 72 13.95 1.78 -14.01
C ILE A 72 14.89 0.62 -13.68
N SER A 73 16.19 0.92 -13.53
CA SER A 73 17.17 -0.04 -13.04
C SER A 73 16.88 -0.38 -11.58
N LEU A 74 16.76 -1.67 -11.28
CA LEU A 74 16.62 -2.21 -9.92
C LEU A 74 17.98 -2.45 -9.24
N ALA A 75 19.08 -2.03 -9.89
CA ALA A 75 20.42 -2.19 -9.34
C ALA A 75 20.60 -1.27 -8.12
N LEU A 76 20.88 -1.88 -6.96
CA LEU A 76 21.20 -1.17 -5.73
C LEU A 76 22.71 -1.03 -5.58
N TYR A 77 23.17 0.15 -5.20
CA TYR A 77 24.56 0.30 -4.77
C TYR A 77 24.76 -0.35 -3.39
N ARG A 78 25.95 -0.88 -3.09
CA ARG A 78 26.20 -1.63 -1.84
C ARG A 78 25.85 -0.82 -0.58
N LYS A 79 26.10 0.49 -0.58
CA LYS A 79 25.74 1.36 0.56
C LYS A 79 24.23 1.53 0.70
N GLU A 80 23.51 1.59 -0.42
CA GLU A 80 22.04 1.68 -0.43
C GLU A 80 21.43 0.35 0.04
N ALA A 81 21.97 -0.79 -0.38
CA ALA A 81 21.50 -2.10 0.07
C ALA A 81 21.61 -2.27 1.60
N ILE A 82 22.72 -1.80 2.20
CA ILE A 82 22.91 -1.84 3.65
C ILE A 82 21.91 -0.92 4.37
N ALA A 83 21.55 0.23 3.79
CA ALA A 83 20.54 1.13 4.37
C ALA A 83 19.11 0.60 4.20
N VAL A 84 18.80 -0.03 3.06
CA VAL A 84 17.48 -0.57 2.74
C VAL A 84 17.11 -1.72 3.67
N LEU A 85 18.07 -2.56 4.08
CA LEU A 85 17.81 -3.68 4.99
C LEU A 85 17.15 -3.27 6.33
N PRO A 86 17.76 -2.41 7.17
CA PRO A 86 17.15 -2.01 8.44
C PRO A 86 15.86 -1.20 8.23
N ILE A 87 15.77 -0.37 7.19
CA ILE A 87 14.55 0.38 6.87
C ILE A 87 13.40 -0.56 6.50
N SER A 88 13.69 -1.60 5.71
CA SER A 88 12.68 -2.58 5.32
C SER A 88 12.30 -3.49 6.48
N LEU A 89 13.27 -3.88 7.31
CA LEU A 89 13.05 -4.77 8.44
C LEU A 89 12.29 -4.09 9.58
N PHE A 90 12.74 -2.92 10.03
CA PHE A 90 12.11 -2.20 11.14
C PHE A 90 10.93 -1.34 10.72
N GLY A 91 10.96 -0.78 9.51
CA GLY A 91 9.86 0.00 8.96
C GLY A 91 8.77 -0.91 8.39
N SER A 92 8.94 -1.39 7.17
CA SER A 92 7.85 -2.09 6.47
C SER A 92 7.45 -3.42 7.11
N PHE A 93 8.42 -4.30 7.39
CA PHE A 93 8.13 -5.62 7.97
C PHE A 93 7.74 -5.51 9.44
N GLY A 94 8.52 -4.78 10.25
CA GLY A 94 8.29 -4.62 11.68
C GLY A 94 6.92 -4.03 11.98
N THR A 95 6.55 -2.92 11.36
CA THR A 95 5.24 -2.29 11.56
C THR A 95 4.10 -3.21 11.13
N ALA A 96 4.19 -3.84 9.96
CA ALA A 96 3.15 -4.76 9.49
C ALA A 96 3.00 -5.97 10.40
N PHE A 97 4.12 -6.58 10.80
CA PHE A 97 4.12 -7.75 11.69
C PHE A 97 3.52 -7.43 13.06
N LEU A 98 3.87 -6.27 13.66
CA LEU A 98 3.33 -5.87 14.95
C LEU A 98 1.83 -5.57 14.88
N LEU A 99 1.39 -4.91 13.80
CA LEU A 99 -0.03 -4.63 13.55
C LEU A 99 -0.84 -5.92 13.39
N TYR A 100 -0.36 -6.84 12.55
CA TYR A 100 -1.00 -8.13 12.32
C TYR A 100 -0.96 -9.04 13.56
N SER A 101 0.09 -8.95 14.37
CA SER A 101 0.17 -9.64 15.67
C SER A 101 -0.81 -9.07 16.69
N SER A 102 -1.05 -7.76 16.66
CA SER A 102 -2.05 -7.13 17.54
C SER A 102 -3.46 -7.68 17.29
N PHE A 103 -3.78 -8.12 16.07
CA PHE A 103 -5.09 -8.74 15.78
C PHE A 103 -5.34 -10.04 16.55
N ALA A 104 -4.31 -10.69 17.13
CA ALA A 104 -4.48 -11.83 18.02
C ALA A 104 -5.01 -11.43 19.41
N PHE A 105 -4.74 -10.19 19.85
CA PHE A 105 -5.05 -9.70 21.20
C PHE A 105 -6.21 -8.70 21.22
N ILE A 106 -6.33 -7.86 20.19
CA ILE A 106 -7.34 -6.81 20.08
C ILE A 106 -8.14 -6.95 18.79
N ASN A 107 -9.35 -6.41 18.78
CA ASN A 107 -10.15 -6.35 17.56
C ASN A 107 -9.47 -5.47 16.51
N VAL A 108 -9.68 -5.84 15.25
CA VAL A 108 -9.19 -5.17 14.05
C VAL A 108 -9.52 -3.68 14.06
N GLY A 109 -10.74 -3.31 14.43
CA GLY A 109 -11.17 -1.91 14.50
C GLY A 109 -10.35 -1.08 15.48
N THR A 110 -10.15 -1.59 16.70
CA THR A 110 -9.33 -0.92 17.73
C THR A 110 -7.87 -0.83 17.30
N ALA A 111 -7.33 -1.89 16.70
CA ALA A 111 -5.97 -1.90 16.17
C ALA A 111 -5.77 -0.86 15.05
N THR A 112 -6.74 -0.71 14.15
CA THR A 112 -6.67 0.31 13.09
C THR A 112 -6.77 1.73 13.62
N VAL A 113 -7.63 1.99 14.61
CA VAL A 113 -7.73 3.32 15.24
C VAL A 113 -6.42 3.68 15.94
N LEU A 114 -5.82 2.73 16.67
CA LEU A 114 -4.51 2.92 17.30
C LEU A 114 -3.40 3.15 16.25
N HIS A 115 -3.47 2.46 15.12
CA HIS A 115 -2.52 2.65 14.01
C HIS A 115 -2.61 4.06 13.41
N PHE A 116 -3.81 4.63 13.31
CA PHE A 116 -4.05 5.99 12.79
C PHE A 116 -3.93 7.11 13.83
N ILE A 117 -3.73 6.79 15.11
CA ILE A 117 -3.41 7.77 16.15
C ILE A 117 -1.99 8.31 15.97
N PHE A 118 -1.09 7.50 15.39
CA PHE A 118 0.23 7.98 15.00
C PHE A 118 0.12 8.82 13.71
N PRO A 119 0.62 10.07 13.71
CA PRO A 119 0.55 10.96 12.55
C PRO A 119 1.44 10.49 11.38
#